data_AF-A0A963FSW7-F1
#
_entry.id   AF-A0A963FSW7-F1
#
_cell.length_a   1.000
_cell.length_b   1.000
_cell.length_c   1.000
_cell.angle_alpha   90.00
_cell.angle_beta   90.00
_cell.angle_gamma   90.00
#
_symmetry.space_group_name_H-M   'P 1'
#
loop_
_entity.id
_entity.type
_entity.pdbx_description
1 polymer ?
#
loop_
_entity_poly.entity_id
_entity_poly.type
_entity_poly.pdbx_seq_one_letter_code
_entity_poly.pdbx_strand_id
1 'polypeptide(L)'
;MKRDPNDLQRYTASERANHWVVGICFILLALSGLSLFHPALFPLSSLFGGGTWTRILHPWIGVVMMLFFFVMFLRFAGKNLMGGKDFEWLSRVGEMVDGNDHNMPEMGKYNGGQKLLFWALALCMVLLFLSGLALWREYFAGAVAVGTVRLAAVVHAAMATVMIVAIIVHVYAAIWVKGTIRAMLYGTVTASYCVESFSIDSLAKVGRSAI
;
A
#
# COMPACT_ATOMS: atom_id res chain seq x y z
N MET A 1 -12.10 9.22 -23.35
CA MET A 1 -11.21 8.07 -23.62
C MET A 1 -12.09 6.85 -23.83
N LYS A 2 -12.22 6.34 -25.07
CA LYS A 2 -13.05 5.16 -25.35
C LYS A 2 -12.38 3.94 -24.75
N ARG A 3 -13.08 3.20 -23.88
CA ARG A 3 -12.63 1.88 -23.41
C ARG A 3 -12.64 0.94 -24.60
N ASP A 4 -11.53 0.23 -24.81
CA ASP A 4 -11.49 -0.86 -25.79
C ASP A 4 -12.45 -1.95 -25.32
N PRO A 5 -13.37 -2.45 -26.15
CA PRO A 5 -14.25 -3.55 -25.77
C PRO A 5 -13.51 -4.85 -25.38
N ASN A 6 -12.22 -4.98 -25.71
CA ASN A 6 -11.37 -6.12 -25.35
C ASN A 6 -10.63 -5.96 -24.01
N ASP A 7 -10.79 -4.82 -23.32
CA ASP A 7 -10.17 -4.57 -22.02
C ASP A 7 -10.84 -5.42 -20.92
N LEU A 8 -10.04 -6.07 -20.08
CA LEU A 8 -10.52 -6.86 -18.95
C LEU A 8 -10.56 -6.03 -17.67
N GLN A 9 -11.62 -6.20 -16.87
CA GLN A 9 -11.76 -5.52 -15.59
C GLN A 9 -10.85 -6.15 -14.52
N ARG A 10 -9.83 -5.40 -14.08
CA ARG A 10 -8.91 -5.83 -13.01
C ARG A 10 -9.38 -5.39 -11.61
N TYR A 11 -9.93 -4.17 -11.53
CA TYR A 11 -10.40 -3.53 -10.29
C TYR A 11 -11.74 -2.83 -10.48
N THR A 12 -12.65 -3.03 -9.53
CA THR A 12 -13.94 -2.34 -9.43
C THR A 12 -13.76 -0.86 -9.05
N ALA A 13 -14.80 -0.05 -9.29
CA ALA A 13 -14.75 1.38 -8.95
C ALA A 13 -14.57 1.61 -7.45
N SER A 14 -15.21 0.79 -6.61
CA SER A 14 -15.11 0.89 -5.15
C SER A 14 -13.73 0.47 -4.62
N GLU A 15 -13.08 -0.51 -5.24
CA GLU A 15 -11.69 -0.88 -4.91
C GLU A 15 -10.72 0.27 -5.25
N ARG A 16 -10.86 0.89 -6.42
CA ARG A 16 -10.02 2.02 -6.82
C ARG A 16 -10.23 3.26 -5.94
N ALA A 17 -11.48 3.61 -5.68
CA ALA A 17 -11.80 4.75 -4.81
C ALA A 17 -11.20 4.57 -3.41
N ASN A 18 -11.36 3.37 -2.82
CA ASN A 18 -10.76 3.05 -1.53
C ASN A 18 -9.24 3.18 -1.55
N HIS A 19 -8.59 2.66 -2.59
CA HIS A 19 -7.13 2.81 -2.75
C HIS A 19 -6.69 4.27 -2.82
N TRP A 20 -7.38 5.11 -3.62
CA TRP A 20 -7.03 6.53 -3.74
C TRP A 20 -7.25 7.30 -2.44
N VAL A 21 -8.29 6.98 -1.67
CA VAL A 21 -8.48 7.55 -0.33
C VAL A 21 -7.31 7.20 0.58
N VAL A 22 -6.91 5.93 0.64
CA VAL A 22 -5.76 5.49 1.43
C VAL A 22 -4.47 6.17 0.97
N GLY A 23 -4.23 6.23 -0.36
CA GLY A 23 -3.04 6.85 -0.93
C GLY A 23 -2.94 8.35 -0.64
N ILE A 24 -4.05 9.09 -0.76
CA ILE A 24 -4.09 10.52 -0.42
C ILE A 24 -3.86 10.72 1.08
N CYS A 25 -4.52 9.94 1.94
CA CYS A 25 -4.29 10.02 3.39
C CYS A 25 -2.83 9.73 3.74
N PHE A 26 -2.23 8.72 3.10
CA PHE A 26 -0.82 8.39 3.29
C PHE A 26 0.09 9.56 2.91
N ILE A 27 -0.13 10.21 1.77
CA ILE A 27 0.68 11.39 1.37
C ILE A 27 0.58 12.50 2.41
N LEU A 28 -0.64 12.81 2.87
CA LEU A 28 -0.86 13.83 3.90
C LEU A 28 -0.18 13.46 5.22
N LEU A 29 -0.27 12.20 5.64
CA LEU A 29 0.37 11.68 6.86
C LEU A 29 1.90 11.67 6.75
N ALA A 30 2.44 11.28 5.61
CA ALA A 30 3.89 11.29 5.38
C ALA A 30 4.45 12.71 5.45
N LEU A 31 3.80 13.68 4.79
CA LEU A 31 4.25 15.08 4.80
C LEU A 31 4.13 15.71 6.19
N SER A 32 2.99 15.52 6.87
CA SER A 32 2.81 16.02 8.24
C SER A 32 3.73 15.32 9.24
N GLY A 33 3.90 14.00 9.14
CA GLY A 33 4.79 13.22 10.00
C GLY A 33 6.26 13.59 9.83
N LEU A 34 6.73 13.76 8.59
CA LEU A 34 8.07 14.24 8.29
C LEU A 34 8.32 15.63 8.90
N SER A 35 7.33 16.52 8.87
CA SER A 35 7.42 17.85 9.48
C SER A 35 7.60 17.81 11.00
N LEU A 36 7.10 16.75 11.66
CA LEU A 36 7.24 16.51 13.10
C LEU A 36 8.48 15.68 13.45
N PHE A 37 9.03 14.95 12.47
CA PHE A 37 10.15 14.04 12.67
C PHE A 37 11.51 14.75 12.71
N HIS A 38 11.77 15.67 11.78
CA HIS A 38 13.06 16.36 11.69
C HIS A 38 12.88 17.88 11.54
N PRO A 39 13.58 18.72 12.31
CA PRO A 39 13.40 20.17 12.28
C PRO A 39 13.58 20.82 10.90
N ALA A 40 14.49 20.30 10.07
CA ALA A 40 14.69 20.80 8.70
C ALA A 40 13.45 20.62 7.80
N LEU A 41 12.56 19.69 8.14
CA LEU A 41 11.32 19.41 7.41
C LEU A 41 10.11 20.14 8.01
N PHE A 42 10.28 20.89 9.11
CA PHE A 42 9.21 21.67 9.73
C PHE A 42 8.48 22.63 8.78
N PRO A 43 9.10 23.23 7.73
CA PRO A 43 8.38 24.04 6.76
C PRO A 43 7.19 23.33 6.10
N LEU A 44 7.19 21.98 6.02
CA LEU A 44 6.07 21.19 5.51
C LEU A 44 4.79 21.35 6.35
N SER A 45 4.90 21.75 7.63
CA SER A 45 3.75 22.01 8.50
C SER A 45 2.85 23.14 7.97
N SER A 46 3.41 24.06 7.15
CA SER A 46 2.64 25.12 6.50
C SER A 46 1.53 24.59 5.58
N LEU A 47 1.70 23.40 4.99
CA LEU A 47 0.70 22.74 4.16
C LEU A 47 -0.59 22.39 4.93
N PHE A 48 -0.50 22.35 6.26
CA PHE A 48 -1.60 21.98 7.15
C PHE A 48 -2.08 23.17 8.01
N GLY A 49 -1.64 24.40 7.74
CA GLY A 49 -1.96 25.58 8.55
C GLY A 49 -0.99 25.83 9.72
N GLY A 50 0.20 25.22 9.68
CA GLY A 50 1.28 25.40 10.66
C GLY A 50 1.36 24.27 11.69
N GLY A 51 2.32 24.39 12.63
CA GLY A 51 2.63 23.32 13.58
C GLY A 51 1.46 22.91 14.49
N THR A 52 0.61 23.86 14.89
CA THR A 52 -0.58 23.59 15.72
C THR A 52 -1.56 22.71 14.98
N TRP A 53 -2.00 23.12 13.79
CA TRP A 53 -2.96 22.35 12.99
C TRP A 53 -2.37 21.02 12.51
N THR A 54 -1.08 20.98 12.17
CA THR A 54 -0.40 19.72 11.81
C THR A 54 -0.54 18.68 12.92
N ARG A 55 -0.29 19.07 14.17
CA ARG A 55 -0.38 18.18 15.33
C ARG A 55 -1.81 17.71 15.61
N ILE A 56 -2.80 18.58 15.36
CA ILE A 56 -4.22 18.25 15.52
C ILE A 56 -4.68 17.29 14.42
N LEU A 57 -4.37 17.60 13.16
CA LEU A 57 -4.90 16.89 11.99
C LEU A 57 -4.24 15.53 11.76
N HIS A 58 -2.93 15.41 11.97
CA HIS A 58 -2.16 14.20 11.70
C HIS A 58 -2.82 12.92 12.28
N PRO A 59 -3.13 12.82 13.59
CA PRO A 59 -3.71 11.59 14.13
C PRO A 59 -5.13 11.32 13.61
N TRP A 60 -5.93 12.35 13.31
CA TRP A 60 -7.26 12.19 12.71
C TRP A 60 -7.20 11.65 11.28
N ILE A 61 -6.26 12.15 10.46
CA ILE A 61 -6.01 11.58 9.12
C ILE A 61 -5.55 10.12 9.26
N GLY A 62 -4.79 9.80 10.32
CA GLY A 62 -4.38 8.44 10.66
C GLY A 62 -5.55 7.50 10.91
N VAL A 63 -6.57 7.96 11.66
CA VAL A 63 -7.81 7.20 11.89
C VAL A 63 -8.56 6.94 10.58
N VAL A 64 -8.70 7.96 9.73
CA VAL A 64 -9.35 7.82 8.42
C VAL A 64 -8.58 6.82 7.56
N MET A 65 -7.25 6.94 7.49
CA MET A 65 -6.41 5.99 6.75
C MET A 65 -6.59 4.56 7.27
N MET A 66 -6.60 4.35 8.59
CA MET A 66 -6.78 3.03 9.20
C MET A 66 -8.13 2.41 8.81
N LEU A 67 -9.21 3.18 8.86
CA LEU A 67 -10.55 2.69 8.49
C LEU A 67 -10.58 2.21 7.03
N PHE A 68 -10.14 3.06 6.09
CA PHE A 68 -10.17 2.71 4.66
C PHE A 68 -9.14 1.61 4.32
N PHE A 69 -7.99 1.58 5.00
CA PHE A 69 -7.02 0.51 4.85
C PHE A 69 -7.59 -0.82 5.37
N PHE A 70 -8.30 -0.83 6.48
CA PHE A 70 -8.93 -2.04 7.01
C PHE A 70 -9.97 -2.62 6.04
N VAL A 71 -10.80 -1.77 5.43
CA VAL A 71 -11.72 -2.19 4.36
C VAL A 71 -10.95 -2.77 3.16
N MET A 72 -9.83 -2.15 2.77
CA MET A 72 -8.95 -2.65 1.72
C MET A 72 -8.38 -4.03 2.08
N PHE A 73 -7.90 -4.17 3.31
CA PHE A 73 -7.29 -5.39 3.83
C PHE A 73 -8.29 -6.54 3.75
N LEU A 74 -9.52 -6.38 4.24
CA LEU A 74 -10.56 -7.42 4.16
C LEU A 74 -10.87 -7.85 2.72
N ARG A 75 -10.85 -6.92 1.76
CA ARG A 75 -11.11 -7.21 0.33
C ARG A 75 -9.98 -7.97 -0.36
N PHE A 76 -8.73 -7.74 0.07
CA PHE A 76 -7.55 -8.23 -0.64
C PHE A 76 -6.74 -9.29 0.11
N ALA A 77 -6.91 -9.46 1.42
CA ALA A 77 -6.11 -10.39 2.24
C ALA A 77 -6.18 -11.83 1.72
N GLY A 78 -7.38 -12.34 1.40
CA GLY A 78 -7.53 -13.70 0.86
C GLY A 78 -6.81 -13.92 -0.47
N LYS A 79 -6.67 -12.88 -1.30
CA LYS A 79 -5.96 -12.94 -2.60
C LYS A 79 -4.44 -12.78 -2.45
N ASN A 80 -3.97 -12.37 -1.29
CA ASN A 80 -2.56 -12.10 -0.99
C ASN A 80 -1.95 -13.11 -0.01
N LEU A 81 -2.61 -14.25 0.23
CA LEU A 81 -2.01 -15.33 0.99
C LEU A 81 -0.75 -15.83 0.28
N MET A 82 0.34 -15.92 1.05
CA MET A 82 1.62 -16.44 0.59
C MET A 82 1.57 -17.96 0.55
N GLY A 83 1.91 -18.54 -0.59
CA GLY A 83 2.08 -19.99 -0.78
C GLY A 83 3.51 -20.35 -1.21
N GLY A 84 3.78 -21.64 -1.35
CA GLY A 84 5.13 -22.14 -1.71
C GLY A 84 5.69 -21.52 -3.00
N LYS A 85 4.85 -21.39 -4.04
CA LYS A 85 5.22 -20.75 -5.32
C LYS A 85 5.62 -19.28 -5.17
N ASP A 86 5.07 -18.56 -4.18
CA ASP A 86 5.44 -17.16 -3.94
C ASP A 86 6.82 -17.05 -3.30
N PHE A 87 7.22 -18.01 -2.47
CA PHE A 87 8.58 -18.07 -1.92
C PHE A 87 9.61 -18.44 -2.98
N GLU A 88 9.25 -19.34 -3.90
CA GLU A 88 10.09 -19.62 -5.07
C GLU A 88 10.26 -18.36 -5.93
N TRP A 89 9.18 -17.62 -6.17
CA TRP A 89 9.23 -16.33 -6.88
C TRP A 89 10.19 -15.35 -6.19
N LEU A 90 10.12 -15.23 -4.86
CA LEU A 90 11.01 -14.35 -4.09
C LEU A 90 12.47 -14.79 -4.15
N SER A 91 12.75 -16.10 -4.19
CA SER A 91 14.13 -16.61 -4.32
C SER A 91 14.78 -16.28 -5.67
N ARG A 92 13.97 -15.99 -6.69
CA ARG A 92 14.41 -15.65 -8.06
C ARG A 92 14.21 -14.17 -8.41
N VAL A 93 13.99 -13.31 -7.43
CA VAL A 93 13.69 -11.89 -7.66
C VAL A 93 14.78 -11.16 -8.47
N GLY A 94 16.04 -11.62 -8.40
CA GLY A 94 17.13 -11.08 -9.20
C GLY A 94 16.90 -11.25 -10.71
N GLU A 95 16.34 -12.38 -11.14
CA GLU A 95 16.03 -12.66 -12.56
C GLU A 95 15.00 -11.64 -13.11
N MET A 96 14.00 -11.28 -12.28
CA MET A 96 13.01 -10.26 -12.61
C MET A 96 13.62 -8.85 -12.73
N VAL A 97 14.55 -8.50 -11.83
CA VAL A 97 15.23 -7.19 -11.84
C VAL A 97 16.14 -7.04 -13.05
N ASP A 98 16.76 -8.14 -13.49
CA ASP A 98 17.60 -8.19 -14.68
C ASP A 98 16.80 -8.26 -15.99
N GLY A 99 15.46 -8.31 -15.91
CA GLY A 99 14.56 -8.34 -17.06
C GLY A 99 14.45 -9.71 -17.75
N ASN A 100 14.94 -10.78 -17.11
CA ASN A 100 14.85 -12.15 -17.60
C ASN A 100 13.70 -12.89 -16.90
N ASP A 101 12.47 -12.53 -17.26
CA ASP A 101 11.23 -13.05 -16.64
C ASP A 101 10.80 -14.43 -17.15
N HIS A 102 11.47 -14.97 -18.18
CA HIS A 102 11.12 -16.24 -18.83
C HIS A 102 11.11 -17.46 -17.91
N ASN A 103 11.87 -17.45 -16.82
CA ASN A 103 11.98 -18.58 -15.87
C ASN A 103 11.21 -18.36 -14.56
N MET A 104 10.39 -17.31 -14.48
CA MET A 104 9.63 -17.04 -13.27
C MET A 104 8.48 -18.06 -13.09
N PRO A 105 8.21 -18.54 -11.87
CA PRO A 105 7.12 -19.47 -11.62
C PRO A 105 5.78 -18.77 -11.87
N GLU A 106 4.78 -19.57 -12.25
CA GLU A 106 3.45 -19.07 -12.58
C GLU A 106 2.85 -18.24 -11.44
N MET A 107 2.42 -17.03 -11.78
CA MET A 107 1.84 -16.09 -10.83
C MET A 107 0.30 -16.17 -10.86
N GLY A 108 -0.31 -16.13 -9.67
CA GLY A 108 -1.75 -15.86 -9.52
C GLY A 108 -2.04 -14.37 -9.72
N LYS A 109 -3.20 -13.87 -9.26
CA LYS A 109 -3.61 -12.44 -9.44
C LYS A 109 -2.52 -11.42 -9.05
N TYR A 110 -1.74 -11.76 -8.03
CA TYR A 110 -0.60 -10.99 -7.52
C TYR A 110 0.63 -11.88 -7.44
N ASN A 111 1.80 -11.29 -7.70
CA ASN A 111 3.09 -11.97 -7.59
C ASN A 111 3.63 -11.97 -6.15
N GLY A 112 4.69 -12.75 -5.89
CA GLY A 112 5.28 -12.89 -4.56
C GLY A 112 5.71 -11.55 -3.94
N GLY A 113 6.29 -10.65 -4.73
CA GLY A 113 6.69 -9.31 -4.29
C GLY A 113 5.51 -8.41 -3.89
N GLN A 114 4.44 -8.42 -4.68
CA GLN A 114 3.21 -7.68 -4.38
C GLN A 114 2.53 -8.18 -3.10
N LYS A 115 2.50 -9.50 -2.89
CA LYS A 115 1.96 -10.11 -1.67
C LYS A 115 2.83 -9.80 -0.45
N LEU A 116 4.15 -9.89 -0.57
CA LEU A 116 5.08 -9.51 0.49
C LEU A 116 4.89 -8.05 0.89
N LEU A 117 4.81 -7.16 -0.10
CA LEU A 117 4.53 -5.74 0.12
C LEU A 117 3.17 -5.54 0.82
N PHE A 118 2.12 -6.23 0.40
CA PHE A 118 0.80 -6.16 1.06
C PHE A 118 0.89 -6.46 2.57
N TRP A 119 1.58 -7.54 2.94
CA TRP A 119 1.74 -7.91 4.35
C TRP A 119 2.66 -6.97 5.12
N ALA A 120 3.73 -6.48 4.49
CA ALA A 120 4.61 -5.48 5.10
C ALA A 120 3.86 -4.17 5.39
N LEU A 121 3.06 -3.68 4.44
CA LEU A 121 2.21 -2.50 4.62
C LEU A 121 1.15 -2.74 5.70
N ALA A 122 0.52 -3.92 5.74
CA ALA A 122 -0.45 -4.26 6.77
C ALA A 122 0.15 -4.26 8.19
N LEU A 123 1.33 -4.86 8.36
CA LEU A 123 2.05 -4.85 9.64
C LEU A 123 2.42 -3.41 10.05
N CYS A 124 2.99 -2.63 9.12
CA CYS A 124 3.34 -1.23 9.39
C CYS A 124 2.10 -0.43 9.79
N MET A 125 0.95 -0.65 9.13
CA MET A 125 -0.30 0.06 9.43
C MET A 125 -0.78 -0.22 10.85
N VAL A 126 -0.77 -1.49 11.28
CA VAL A 126 -1.17 -1.88 12.64
C VAL A 126 -0.24 -1.25 13.67
N LEU A 127 1.07 -1.36 13.47
CA LEU A 127 2.06 -0.82 14.41
C LEU A 127 2.02 0.71 14.48
N LEU A 128 1.87 1.40 13.35
CA LEU A 128 1.69 2.85 13.29
C LEU A 128 0.42 3.29 14.00
N PHE A 129 -0.70 2.60 13.78
CA PHE A 129 -1.96 2.96 14.41
C PHE A 129 -1.90 2.81 15.93
N LEU A 130 -1.44 1.65 16.42
CA LEU A 130 -1.35 1.39 17.87
C LEU A 130 -0.36 2.31 18.57
N SER A 131 0.82 2.53 17.97
CA SER A 131 1.78 3.50 18.52
C SER A 131 1.27 4.94 18.42
N GLY A 132 0.53 5.30 17.37
CA GLY A 132 -0.09 6.61 17.21
C GLY A 132 -1.14 6.90 18.28
N LEU A 133 -1.98 5.91 18.62
CA LEU A 133 -2.91 6.00 19.75
C LEU A 133 -2.18 6.25 21.07
N ALA A 134 -1.07 5.54 21.32
CA ALA A 134 -0.26 5.72 22.53
C ALA A 134 0.42 7.09 22.61
N LEU A 135 0.72 7.71 21.46
CA LEU A 135 1.31 9.06 21.37
C LEU A 135 0.27 10.18 21.41
N TRP A 136 -1.01 9.86 21.23
CA TRP A 136 -2.07 10.85 21.08
C TRP A 136 -2.47 11.45 22.43
N ARG A 137 -1.75 12.53 22.78
CA ARG A 137 -1.80 13.12 24.12
C ARG A 137 -3.18 13.68 24.51
N GLU A 138 -3.91 14.27 23.57
CA GLU A 138 -5.21 14.90 23.85
C GLU A 138 -6.20 13.92 24.48
N TYR A 139 -6.23 12.67 24.00
CA TYR A 139 -7.22 11.68 24.45
C TYR A 139 -6.62 10.62 25.39
N PHE A 140 -5.34 10.29 25.27
CA PHE A 140 -4.75 9.13 25.96
C PHE A 140 -3.55 9.44 26.87
N ALA A 141 -3.13 10.71 27.04
CA ALA A 141 -1.92 11.05 27.82
C ALA A 141 -1.92 10.53 29.26
N GLY A 142 -3.08 10.45 29.92
CA GLY A 142 -3.19 9.97 31.31
C GLY A 142 -3.32 8.45 31.44
N ALA A 143 -3.61 7.74 30.35
CA ALA A 143 -3.90 6.31 30.36
C ALA A 143 -2.67 5.44 30.01
N VAL A 144 -1.60 6.05 29.51
CA VAL A 144 -0.44 5.34 28.98
C VAL A 144 0.80 5.65 29.80
N ALA A 145 1.46 4.60 30.31
CA ALA A 145 2.70 4.74 31.07
C ALA A 145 3.80 5.40 30.23
N VAL A 146 4.64 6.23 30.85
CA VAL A 146 5.71 6.99 30.18
C VAL A 146 6.67 6.08 29.40
N GLY A 147 6.99 4.89 29.94
CA GLY A 147 7.82 3.91 29.24
C GLY A 147 7.20 3.46 27.91
N THR A 148 5.89 3.22 27.91
CA THR A 148 5.14 2.84 26.71
C THR A 148 5.08 3.99 25.71
N VAL A 149 4.90 5.24 26.15
CA VAL A 149 4.93 6.42 25.27
C VAL A 149 6.27 6.55 24.55
N ARG A 150 7.39 6.36 25.27
CA ARG A 150 8.74 6.41 24.69
C ARG A 150 8.96 5.31 23.66
N LEU A 151 8.56 4.08 23.98
CA LEU A 151 8.63 2.96 23.04
C LEU A 151 7.75 3.22 21.81
N ALA A 152 6.52 3.70 22.02
CA ALA A 152 5.62 4.06 20.94
C ALA A 152 6.21 5.12 20.02
N ALA A 153 6.91 6.13 20.54
CA ALA A 153 7.58 7.14 19.71
C ALA A 153 8.61 6.52 18.75
N VAL A 154 9.44 5.60 19.25
CA VAL A 154 10.46 4.91 18.44
C VAL A 154 9.80 3.99 17.41
N VAL A 155 8.82 3.19 17.84
CA VAL A 155 8.08 2.29 16.94
C VAL A 155 7.36 3.07 15.85
N HIS A 156 6.68 4.16 16.21
CA HIS A 156 5.95 4.99 15.26
C HIS A 156 6.88 5.59 14.22
N ALA A 157 7.99 6.19 14.65
CA ALA A 157 8.98 6.77 13.75
C ALA A 157 9.62 5.72 12.83
N ALA A 158 10.04 4.58 13.38
CA ALA A 158 10.66 3.51 12.60
C ALA A 158 9.69 2.92 11.57
N MET A 159 8.45 2.63 11.96
CA MET A 159 7.44 2.08 11.05
C MET A 159 6.98 3.12 10.02
N ALA A 160 6.97 4.42 10.35
CA ALA A 160 6.70 5.47 9.39
C ALA A 160 7.78 5.51 8.30
N THR A 161 9.06 5.41 8.69
CA THR A 161 10.17 5.33 7.72
C THR A 161 10.04 4.10 6.82
N VAL A 162 9.80 2.92 7.39
CA VAL A 162 9.61 1.68 6.61
C VAL A 162 8.42 1.80 5.65
N MET A 163 7.28 2.32 6.12
CA MET A 163 6.09 2.56 5.30
C MET A 163 6.38 3.53 4.15
N ILE A 164 7.10 4.62 4.40
CA ILE A 164 7.47 5.59 3.35
C ILE A 164 8.34 4.94 2.28
N VAL A 165 9.37 4.20 2.68
CA VAL A 165 10.24 3.48 1.72
C VAL A 165 9.43 2.44 0.93
N ALA A 166 8.57 1.66 1.61
CA ALA A 166 7.74 0.66 0.98
C ALA A 166 6.77 1.26 -0.06
N ILE A 167 6.17 2.42 0.23
CA ILE A 167 5.30 3.12 -0.73
C ILE A 167 6.10 3.73 -1.90
N ILE A 168 7.32 4.21 -1.69
CA ILE A 168 8.18 4.63 -2.80
C ILE A 168 8.44 3.46 -3.75
N VAL A 169 8.80 2.28 -3.20
CA VAL A 169 8.98 1.05 -3.98
C VAL A 169 7.69 0.64 -4.69
N HIS A 170 6.54 0.74 -4.01
CA HIS A 170 5.22 0.46 -4.58
C HIS A 170 4.92 1.32 -5.80
N VAL A 171 5.11 2.64 -5.69
CA VAL A 171 4.87 3.59 -6.78
C VAL A 171 5.86 3.38 -7.92
N TYR A 172 7.12 3.15 -7.60
CA TYR A 172 8.14 2.84 -8.61
C TYR A 172 7.78 1.57 -9.40
N ALA A 173 7.40 0.49 -8.71
CA ALA A 173 6.97 -0.74 -9.37
C ALA A 173 5.73 -0.55 -10.25
N ALA A 174 4.78 0.29 -9.82
CA ALA A 174 3.60 0.62 -10.63
C ALA A 174 3.95 1.40 -11.92
N ILE A 175 5.00 2.22 -11.90
CA ILE A 175 5.51 2.94 -13.08
C ILE A 175 6.31 2.00 -14.00
N TRP A 176 7.11 1.11 -13.41
CA TRP A 176 7.98 0.19 -14.13
C TRP A 176 7.16 -0.86 -14.91
N VAL A 177 6.18 -1.49 -14.25
CA VAL A 177 5.30 -2.49 -14.88
C VAL A 177 4.20 -1.78 -15.69
N LYS A 178 4.40 -1.68 -17.01
CA LYS A 178 3.50 -1.01 -17.95
C LYS A 178 2.08 -1.54 -17.83
N GLY A 179 1.08 -0.65 -17.82
CA GLY A 179 -0.34 -1.02 -17.68
C GLY A 179 -0.87 -1.01 -16.23
N THR A 180 0.00 -1.07 -15.21
CA THR A 180 -0.43 -1.08 -13.80
C THR A 180 -1.12 0.22 -13.37
N ILE A 181 -0.58 1.38 -13.75
CA ILE A 181 -1.21 2.68 -13.47
C ILE A 181 -2.59 2.79 -14.14
N ARG A 182 -2.72 2.31 -15.38
CA ARG A 182 -4.02 2.29 -16.08
C ARG A 182 -5.04 1.45 -15.31
N ALA A 183 -4.63 0.31 -14.77
CA ALA A 183 -5.50 -0.53 -13.95
C ALA A 183 -6.03 0.21 -12.71
N MET A 184 -5.20 1.02 -12.05
CA MET A 184 -5.58 1.75 -10.83
C MET A 184 -6.33 3.06 -11.08
N LEU A 185 -6.17 3.67 -12.26
CA LEU A 185 -6.95 4.85 -12.65
C LEU A 185 -8.31 4.45 -13.24
N TYR A 186 -8.32 3.50 -14.18
CA TYR A 186 -9.50 3.21 -15.01
C TYR A 186 -10.17 1.88 -14.70
N GLY A 187 -9.50 0.98 -13.98
CA GLY A 187 -10.02 -0.34 -13.59
C GLY A 187 -9.80 -1.45 -14.60
N THR A 188 -9.22 -1.15 -15.76
CA THR A 188 -9.06 -2.10 -16.86
C THR A 188 -7.61 -2.32 -17.24
N VAL A 189 -7.34 -3.50 -17.78
CA VAL A 189 -6.05 -3.91 -18.36
C VAL A 189 -6.28 -4.49 -19.75
N THR A 190 -5.28 -4.38 -20.62
CA THR A 190 -5.33 -5.00 -21.95
C THR A 190 -5.23 -6.52 -21.84
N ALA A 191 -5.77 -7.25 -22.81
CA ALA A 191 -5.63 -8.70 -22.86
C ALA A 191 -4.15 -9.13 -22.90
N SER A 192 -3.30 -8.40 -23.63
CA SER A 192 -1.84 -8.65 -23.69
C SER A 192 -1.17 -8.57 -22.32
N TYR A 193 -1.54 -7.59 -21.49
CA TYR A 193 -1.04 -7.45 -20.13
C TYR A 193 -1.38 -8.67 -19.26
N CYS A 194 -2.56 -9.27 -19.45
CA CYS A 194 -2.94 -10.47 -18.72
C CYS A 194 -2.21 -11.73 -19.22
N VAL A 195 -1.90 -11.83 -20.51
CA VAL A 195 -1.12 -12.96 -21.06
C VAL A 195 0.33 -12.91 -20.60
N GLU A 196 0.92 -11.72 -20.52
CA GLU A 196 2.29 -11.54 -20.01
C GLU A 196 2.37 -11.70 -18.49
N SER A 197 1.35 -11.23 -17.75
CA SER A 197 1.35 -11.29 -16.28
C SER A 197 0.87 -12.63 -15.70
N PHE A 198 0.21 -13.47 -16.50
CA PHE A 198 -0.40 -14.71 -16.03
C PHE A 198 -0.25 -15.87 -17.04
N SER A 199 -0.07 -17.09 -16.54
CA SER A 199 -0.09 -18.31 -17.36
C SER A 199 -1.45 -18.46 -18.08
N ILE A 200 -1.44 -18.96 -19.33
CA ILE A 200 -2.62 -19.16 -20.19
C ILE A 200 -3.73 -19.97 -19.49
N ASP A 201 -3.37 -20.89 -18.60
CA ASP A 201 -4.31 -21.70 -17.82
C ASP A 201 -5.15 -20.87 -16.82
N SER A 202 -4.61 -19.75 -16.36
CA SER A 202 -5.35 -18.83 -15.48
C SER A 202 -6.37 -17.99 -16.26
N LEU A 203 -6.08 -17.64 -17.52
CA LEU A 203 -6.98 -16.94 -18.42
C LEU A 203 -8.18 -17.83 -18.78
N ALA A 204 -7.95 -19.13 -18.97
CA ALA A 204 -9.01 -20.12 -19.20
C ALA A 204 -9.95 -20.30 -17.99
N LYS A 205 -9.48 -19.99 -16.77
CA LYS A 205 -10.32 -19.94 -15.56
C LYS A 205 -11.05 -18.59 -15.40
N VAL A 206 -10.39 -17.47 -15.73
CA VAL A 206 -11.00 -16.13 -15.70
C VAL A 206 -12.13 -16.00 -16.73
N GLY A 207 -11.97 -16.60 -17.92
CA GLY A 207 -13.03 -16.67 -18.93
C GLY A 207 -14.26 -17.48 -18.50
N ARG A 208 -14.13 -18.33 -17.47
CA ARG A 208 -15.25 -19.09 -16.88
C ARG A 208 -15.90 -18.43 -15.66
N SER A 209 -15.25 -17.46 -15.03
CA SER A 209 -15.82 -16.72 -13.88
C SER A 209 -16.43 -15.36 -14.27
N ALA A 210 -16.42 -15.03 -15.57
CA ALA A 210 -17.02 -13.82 -16.14
C ALA A 210 -18.30 -14.12 -16.95
N ILE A 211 -18.91 -15.28 -16.71
CA ILE A 211 -20.28 -15.63 -17.12
C ILE A 211 -21.04 -16.06 -15.86
#